data_AF-A0A9D2MGG6-F1
#
_entry.id   AF-A0A9D2MGG6-F1
#
_cell.length_a   1.000
_cell.length_b   1.000
_cell.length_c   1.000
_cell.angle_alpha   90.00
_cell.angle_beta   90.00
_cell.angle_gamma   90.00
#
_symmetry.space_group_name_H-M   'P 1'
#
loop_
_entity.id
_entity.type
_entity.pdbx_description
1 polymer ?
#
loop_
_entity_poly.entity_id
_entity_poly.type
_entity_poly.pdbx_seq_one_letter_code
_entity_poly.pdbx_strand_id
1 'polypeptide(L)'
;MSSTEQRPNGPHPETGSLLSPADIAFLEDCCGEVASYFYRMLSYLLEFVQNGVEAGRFSEQQAREDLQIALWYAYACNNIGEYEFYYRTTLWMPDSEKNAAGCGVWFYRYACALTYCGRLDEAFAYAERGVQEEPGYPWGWLHLAKLRAHFGDKAGAMEAVSRGLALVPGDYEFLTLREEIKAGASLEQMEYHWIDPGADSNLQEGGDQDADQKLRSIACITTDQEGLERFYKLFAPGGDYQANAPYCSFNYPVKGHAVELIFQMNEAALSKLDPDWLRTQKQRLDSGDWLTRRASLQESGTLETVLFGLGQTVSLVYKTDEPISKDHAYFQVWLDKDGNLTACPDDENGSDG
;
A
#
# COMPACT_ATOMS: atom_id res chain seq x y z
N MET A 1 19.28 -20.26 37.72
CA MET A 1 18.15 -19.35 38.01
C MET A 1 18.26 -18.23 37.00
N SER A 2 17.50 -18.33 35.90
CA SER A 2 17.49 -17.30 34.87
C SER A 2 16.61 -16.17 35.40
N SER A 3 17.19 -14.99 35.57
CA SER A 3 16.46 -13.79 35.97
C SER A 3 15.51 -13.41 34.84
N THR A 4 14.24 -13.78 34.95
CA THR A 4 13.18 -13.19 34.15
C THR A 4 13.11 -11.71 34.56
N GLU A 5 13.78 -10.84 33.80
CA GLU A 5 13.52 -9.41 33.87
C GLU A 5 12.04 -9.21 33.54
N GLN A 6 11.25 -8.94 34.58
CA GLN A 6 9.91 -8.40 34.41
C GLN A 6 10.09 -7.03 33.76
N ARG A 7 9.94 -6.96 32.43
CA ARG A 7 9.87 -5.68 31.71
C ARG A 7 8.78 -4.84 32.39
N PRO A 8 9.06 -3.58 32.78
CA PRO A 8 8.05 -2.74 33.42
C PRO A 8 6.85 -2.57 32.48
N ASN A 9 5.65 -2.48 33.07
CA ASN A 9 4.44 -2.12 32.33
C ASN A 9 4.56 -0.65 31.91
N GLY A 10 4.91 -0.40 30.66
CA GLY A 10 5.00 0.95 30.09
C GLY A 10 6.25 1.17 29.24
N PRO A 11 6.46 2.42 28.76
CA PRO A 11 7.59 2.76 27.89
C PRO A 11 8.94 2.48 28.55
N HIS A 12 9.89 2.00 27.75
CA HIS A 12 11.28 1.83 28.14
C HIS A 12 11.92 3.21 28.41
N PRO A 13 12.62 3.39 29.55
CA PRO A 13 13.07 4.71 30.00
C PRO A 13 14.06 5.39 29.06
N GLU A 14 14.87 4.61 28.32
CA GLU A 14 15.87 5.15 27.40
C GLU A 14 15.30 5.61 26.05
N THR A 15 14.29 4.91 25.54
CA THR A 15 13.72 5.18 24.22
C THR A 15 12.44 6.01 24.30
N GLY A 16 11.82 6.09 25.48
CA GLY A 16 10.49 6.67 25.65
C GLY A 16 9.38 5.90 24.93
N SER A 17 9.68 4.68 24.47
CA SER A 17 8.79 3.82 23.68
C SER A 17 8.67 2.43 24.29
N LEU A 18 7.62 1.70 23.96
CA LEU A 18 7.51 0.27 24.25
C LEU A 18 8.67 -0.55 23.63
N LEU A 19 9.26 -0.07 22.53
CA LEU A 19 10.44 -0.67 21.91
C LEU A 19 11.68 -0.39 22.77
N SER A 20 12.41 -1.45 23.12
CA SER A 20 13.71 -1.33 23.77
C SER A 20 14.81 -0.92 22.76
N PRO A 21 15.99 -0.49 23.22
CA PRO A 21 17.11 -0.18 22.33
C PRO A 21 17.51 -1.36 21.44
N ALA A 22 17.40 -2.60 21.94
CA ALA A 22 17.68 -3.80 21.15
C ALA A 22 16.64 -4.03 20.05
N ASP A 23 15.37 -3.71 20.33
CA ASP A 23 14.30 -3.82 19.35
C ASP A 23 14.51 -2.77 18.23
N ILE A 24 14.89 -1.54 18.58
CA ILE A 24 15.23 -0.48 17.59
C ILE A 24 16.46 -0.87 16.76
N ALA A 25 17.53 -1.36 17.39
CA ALA A 25 18.74 -1.79 16.68
C ALA A 25 18.46 -2.92 15.67
N PHE A 26 17.54 -3.84 15.99
CA PHE A 26 17.09 -4.85 15.05
C PHE A 26 16.37 -4.26 13.83
N LEU A 27 15.51 -3.25 14.04
CA LEU A 27 14.81 -2.56 12.96
C LEU A 27 15.81 -1.79 12.07
N GLU A 28 16.79 -1.13 12.68
CA GLU A 28 17.88 -0.45 11.95
C GLU A 28 18.72 -1.42 11.11
N ASP A 29 19.04 -2.61 11.63
CA ASP A 29 19.75 -3.66 10.89
C ASP A 29 18.96 -4.15 9.67
N CYS A 30 17.63 -4.18 9.77
CA CYS A 30 16.76 -4.54 8.63
C CYS A 30 16.83 -3.52 7.48
N CYS A 31 17.28 -2.29 7.71
CA CYS A 31 17.43 -1.31 6.63
C CYS A 31 18.55 -1.72 5.65
N GLY A 32 19.62 -2.39 6.12
CA GLY A 32 20.73 -2.90 5.30
C GLY A 32 21.49 -1.82 4.50
N GLU A 33 22.68 -2.18 3.99
CA GLU A 33 23.43 -1.33 3.03
C GLU A 33 23.16 -1.71 1.57
N VAL A 34 22.63 -2.92 1.31
CA VAL A 34 22.49 -3.50 -0.05
C VAL A 34 21.05 -3.90 -0.38
N ALA A 35 20.31 -4.46 0.58
CA ALA A 35 18.90 -4.80 0.44
C ALA A 35 18.19 -4.58 1.78
N SER A 36 17.04 -3.91 1.74
CA SER A 36 16.23 -3.64 2.92
C SER A 36 15.16 -4.71 3.11
N TYR A 37 15.04 -5.24 4.33
CA TYR A 37 14.11 -6.32 4.67
C TYR A 37 12.82 -5.79 5.30
N PHE A 38 12.06 -4.98 4.56
CA PHE A 38 10.86 -4.31 5.09
C PHE A 38 9.76 -5.28 5.53
N TYR A 39 9.59 -6.41 4.83
CA TYR A 39 8.67 -7.47 5.26
C TYR A 39 9.07 -8.07 6.62
N ARG A 40 10.37 -8.30 6.83
CA ARG A 40 10.89 -8.80 8.11
C ARG A 40 10.70 -7.79 9.23
N MET A 41 10.95 -6.52 8.95
CA MET A 41 10.69 -5.41 9.87
C MET A 41 9.22 -5.37 10.30
N LEU A 42 8.30 -5.46 9.34
CA LEU A 42 6.87 -5.45 9.60
C LEU A 42 6.42 -6.66 10.41
N SER A 43 6.86 -7.87 10.04
CA SER A 43 6.54 -9.11 10.77
C SER A 43 7.02 -9.02 12.21
N TYR A 44 8.25 -8.55 12.44
CA TYR A 44 8.79 -8.36 13.78
C TYR A 44 7.93 -7.40 14.63
N LEU A 45 7.50 -6.26 14.07
CA LEU A 45 6.66 -5.30 14.79
C LEU A 45 5.30 -5.90 15.15
N LEU A 46 4.66 -6.63 14.22
CA LEU A 46 3.37 -7.27 14.47
C LEU A 46 3.48 -8.34 15.56
N GLU A 47 4.50 -9.19 15.49
CA GLU A 47 4.80 -10.20 16.50
C GLU A 47 5.14 -9.57 17.86
N PHE A 48 5.91 -8.48 17.87
CA PHE A 48 6.24 -7.73 19.08
C PHE A 48 4.97 -7.24 19.78
N VAL A 49 4.05 -6.61 19.03
CA VAL A 49 2.78 -6.10 19.55
C VAL A 49 1.92 -7.25 20.04
N GLN A 50 1.71 -8.29 19.23
CA GLN A 50 0.92 -9.46 19.60
C GLN A 50 1.43 -10.12 20.88
N ASN A 51 2.72 -10.48 20.93
CA ASN A 51 3.34 -11.12 22.08
C ASN A 51 3.35 -10.20 23.32
N GLY A 52 3.38 -8.88 23.12
CA GLY A 52 3.31 -7.89 24.19
C GLY A 52 1.94 -7.83 24.84
N VAL A 53 0.90 -7.81 24.02
CA VAL A 53 -0.50 -7.81 24.45
C VAL A 53 -0.87 -9.13 25.12
N GLU A 54 -0.54 -10.27 24.51
CA GLU A 54 -0.83 -11.61 25.06
C GLU A 54 -0.15 -11.85 26.41
N ALA A 55 1.07 -11.33 26.58
CA ALA A 55 1.80 -11.41 27.85
C ALA A 55 1.39 -10.33 28.88
N GLY A 56 0.48 -9.42 28.53
CA GLY A 56 0.01 -8.35 29.41
C GLY A 56 1.04 -7.27 29.74
N ARG A 57 2.07 -7.09 28.89
CA ARG A 57 3.11 -6.06 29.09
C ARG A 57 2.59 -4.65 28.77
N PHE A 58 1.66 -4.55 27.83
CA PHE A 58 0.96 -3.33 27.42
C PHE A 58 -0.34 -3.71 26.71
N SER A 59 -1.27 -2.76 26.54
CA SER A 59 -2.49 -2.94 25.75
C SER A 59 -2.25 -2.68 24.26
N GLU A 60 -3.15 -3.18 23.41
CA GLU A 60 -3.12 -2.86 21.98
C GLU A 60 -3.18 -1.35 21.74
N GLN A 61 -4.04 -0.63 22.47
CA GLN A 61 -4.11 0.82 22.41
C GLN A 61 -2.75 1.49 22.74
N GLN A 62 -2.02 1.02 23.76
CA GLN A 62 -0.70 1.56 24.07
C GLN A 62 0.30 1.35 22.93
N ALA A 63 0.27 0.18 22.27
CA ALA A 63 1.11 -0.09 21.11
C ALA A 63 0.76 0.76 19.89
N ARG A 64 -0.54 1.00 19.67
CA ARG A 64 -1.07 1.85 18.61
C ARG A 64 -0.72 3.33 18.78
N GLU A 65 -0.71 3.80 20.01
CA GLU A 65 -0.38 5.19 20.35
C GLU A 65 1.13 5.46 20.45
N ASP A 66 1.96 4.41 20.48
CA ASP A 66 3.42 4.53 20.58
C ASP A 66 4.02 5.12 19.30
N LEU A 67 4.67 6.29 19.44
CA LEU A 67 5.20 7.04 18.30
C LEU A 67 6.30 6.27 17.55
N GLN A 68 7.20 5.58 18.25
CA GLN A 68 8.31 4.87 17.60
C GLN A 68 7.80 3.64 16.84
N ILE A 69 6.85 2.90 17.41
CA ILE A 69 6.18 1.80 16.70
C ILE A 69 5.51 2.34 15.43
N ALA A 70 4.75 3.44 15.53
CA ALA A 70 4.09 4.04 14.37
C ALA A 70 5.08 4.49 13.29
N LEU A 71 6.21 5.09 13.68
CA LEU A 71 7.27 5.51 12.76
C LEU A 71 7.88 4.30 12.02
N TRP A 72 8.31 3.26 12.74
CA TRP A 72 8.90 2.08 12.13
C TRP A 72 7.90 1.28 11.30
N TYR A 73 6.65 1.17 11.75
CA TYR A 73 5.57 0.55 11.01
C TYR A 73 5.35 1.24 9.67
N ALA A 74 5.20 2.57 9.68
CA ALA A 74 5.01 3.35 8.46
C ALA A 74 6.24 3.29 7.55
N TYR A 75 7.45 3.24 8.11
CA TYR A 75 8.67 3.06 7.32
C TYR A 75 8.69 1.72 6.60
N ALA A 76 8.40 0.62 7.30
CA ALA A 76 8.31 -0.71 6.68
C ALA A 76 7.24 -0.73 5.58
N CYS A 77 6.01 -0.34 5.93
CA CYS A 77 4.86 -0.38 5.02
C CYS A 77 5.06 0.48 3.77
N ASN A 78 5.51 1.73 3.92
CA ASN A 78 5.65 2.62 2.77
C ASN A 78 6.79 2.19 1.84
N ASN A 79 7.84 1.55 2.36
CA ASN A 79 8.95 1.08 1.52
C ASN A 79 8.73 -0.32 0.93
N ILE A 80 7.74 -1.10 1.41
CA ILE A 80 7.25 -2.27 0.66
C ILE A 80 6.69 -1.83 -0.70
N GLY A 81 6.13 -0.62 -0.79
CA GLY A 81 5.81 0.01 -2.06
C GLY A 81 4.55 -0.51 -2.75
N GLU A 82 3.67 -1.21 -2.03
CA GLU A 82 2.38 -1.68 -2.54
C GLU A 82 1.20 -1.00 -1.84
N TYR A 83 0.09 -0.87 -2.57
CA TYR A 83 -1.10 -0.15 -2.14
C TYR A 83 -1.63 -0.58 -0.77
N GLU A 84 -1.72 -1.89 -0.52
CA GLU A 84 -2.24 -2.42 0.75
C GLU A 84 -1.42 -1.92 1.95
N PHE A 85 -0.09 -1.85 1.81
CA PHE A 85 0.77 -1.41 2.91
C PHE A 85 0.67 0.09 3.14
N TYR A 86 0.54 0.90 2.09
CA TYR A 86 0.19 2.32 2.27
C TYR A 86 -1.15 2.48 2.99
N TYR A 87 -2.17 1.70 2.61
CA TYR A 87 -3.46 1.73 3.30
C TYR A 87 -3.33 1.35 4.79
N ARG A 88 -2.54 0.31 5.10
CA ARG A 88 -2.23 -0.08 6.48
C ARG A 88 -1.55 1.04 7.25
N THR A 89 -0.62 1.79 6.65
CA THR A 89 -0.05 3.00 7.24
C THR A 89 -1.14 4.02 7.56
N THR A 90 -2.09 4.26 6.63
CA THR A 90 -3.16 5.24 6.87
C THR A 90 -4.09 4.85 8.02
N LEU A 91 -4.23 3.55 8.28
CA LEU A 91 -4.94 3.04 9.45
C LEU A 91 -4.09 3.13 10.71
N TRP A 92 -2.78 2.90 10.64
CA TRP A 92 -1.92 2.82 11.83
C TRP A 92 -1.60 4.16 12.47
N MET A 93 -1.14 5.11 11.67
CA MET A 93 -0.55 6.33 12.20
C MET A 93 -1.50 7.20 13.05
N PRO A 94 -2.80 7.38 12.73
CA PRO A 94 -3.66 8.34 13.43
C PRO A 94 -3.71 8.19 14.95
N ASP A 95 -3.64 6.97 15.49
CA ASP A 95 -3.68 6.74 16.94
C ASP A 95 -2.49 7.38 17.68
N SER A 96 -1.35 7.52 16.99
CA SER A 96 -0.13 8.13 17.51
C SER A 96 -0.01 9.63 17.24
N GLU A 97 -0.94 10.25 16.48
CA GLU A 97 -0.84 11.66 16.06
C GLU A 97 -0.70 12.62 17.24
N LYS A 98 -1.41 12.35 18.34
CA LYS A 98 -1.34 13.15 19.59
C LYS A 98 0.07 13.24 20.19
N ASN A 99 0.95 12.31 19.83
CA ASN A 99 2.33 12.22 20.28
C ASN A 99 3.33 12.73 19.23
N ALA A 100 2.89 13.16 18.04
CA ALA A 100 3.74 13.49 16.90
C ALA A 100 4.19 14.95 16.82
N ALA A 101 3.84 15.81 17.80
CA ALA A 101 4.23 17.21 17.82
C ALA A 101 5.76 17.38 17.70
N GLY A 102 6.20 18.21 16.75
CA GLY A 102 7.61 18.40 16.43
C GLY A 102 8.30 17.25 15.69
N CYS A 103 7.55 16.27 15.16
CA CYS A 103 8.11 15.12 14.43
C CYS A 103 7.69 15.17 12.94
N GLY A 104 8.46 15.86 12.11
CA GLY A 104 8.20 15.99 10.67
C GLY A 104 8.21 14.65 9.94
N VAL A 105 8.98 13.67 10.41
CA VAL A 105 9.01 12.31 9.87
C VAL A 105 7.63 11.64 9.93
N TRP A 106 6.89 11.83 11.05
CA TRP A 106 5.55 11.27 11.21
C TRP A 106 4.60 11.86 10.17
N PHE A 107 4.57 13.18 10.04
CA PHE A 107 3.72 13.89 9.09
C PHE A 107 4.06 13.55 7.64
N TYR A 108 5.35 13.49 7.31
CA TYR A 108 5.82 13.10 5.99
C TYR A 108 5.38 11.67 5.63
N ARG A 109 5.66 10.68 6.47
CA ARG A 109 5.30 9.27 6.19
C ARG A 109 3.78 9.09 6.07
N TYR A 110 3.01 9.79 6.89
CA TYR A 110 1.55 9.76 6.80
C TYR A 110 1.04 10.42 5.52
N ALA A 111 1.58 11.59 5.15
CA ALA A 111 1.23 12.27 3.90
C ALA A 111 1.58 11.43 2.65
N CYS A 112 2.73 10.74 2.64
CA CYS A 112 3.07 9.80 1.58
C CYS A 112 2.03 8.67 1.48
N ALA A 113 1.67 8.03 2.60
CA ALA A 113 0.67 6.97 2.60
C ALA A 113 -0.70 7.45 2.10
N LEU A 114 -1.15 8.62 2.54
CA LEU A 114 -2.38 9.25 2.02
C LEU A 114 -2.31 9.50 0.51
N THR A 115 -1.14 9.94 0.01
CA THR A 115 -0.91 10.19 -1.42
C THR A 115 -1.09 8.91 -2.24
N TYR A 116 -0.43 7.81 -1.83
CA TYR A 116 -0.54 6.50 -2.48
C TYR A 116 -1.90 5.82 -2.27
N CYS A 117 -2.75 6.35 -1.38
CA CYS A 117 -4.15 5.95 -1.26
C CYS A 117 -5.13 6.86 -2.03
N GLY A 118 -4.64 7.87 -2.75
CA GLY A 118 -5.44 8.83 -3.51
C GLY A 118 -6.18 9.88 -2.66
N ARG A 119 -5.81 10.02 -1.38
CA ARG A 119 -6.40 10.98 -0.42
C ARG A 119 -5.61 12.30 -0.46
N LEU A 120 -5.55 12.93 -1.64
CA LEU A 120 -4.60 14.02 -1.92
C LEU A 120 -4.84 15.30 -1.12
N ASP A 121 -6.09 15.68 -0.86
CA ASP A 121 -6.39 16.87 -0.04
C ASP A 121 -5.90 16.69 1.40
N GLU A 122 -6.09 15.50 1.97
CA GLU A 122 -5.59 15.17 3.31
C GLU A 122 -4.06 15.09 3.31
N ALA A 123 -3.47 14.44 2.31
CA ALA A 123 -2.02 14.36 2.14
C ALA A 123 -1.39 15.76 2.12
N PHE A 124 -2.01 16.70 1.41
CA PHE A 124 -1.55 18.09 1.32
C PHE A 124 -1.62 18.80 2.67
N ALA A 125 -2.74 18.69 3.39
CA ALA A 125 -2.88 19.28 4.72
C ALA A 125 -1.83 18.75 5.71
N TYR A 126 -1.56 17.43 5.69
CA TYR A 126 -0.53 16.84 6.56
C TYR A 126 0.89 17.18 6.11
N ALA A 127 1.17 17.30 4.81
CA ALA A 127 2.47 17.75 4.31
C ALA A 127 2.77 19.21 4.72
N GLU A 128 1.78 20.10 4.64
CA GLU A 128 1.92 21.49 5.11
C GLU A 128 2.16 21.56 6.61
N ARG A 129 1.44 20.77 7.41
CA ARG A 129 1.68 20.66 8.86
C ARG A 129 3.08 20.12 9.14
N GLY A 130 3.53 19.08 8.42
CA GLY A 130 4.82 18.44 8.65
C GLY A 130 6.01 19.40 8.54
N VAL A 131 6.02 20.27 7.53
CA VAL A 131 7.09 21.27 7.36
C VAL A 131 7.02 22.41 8.37
N GLN A 132 5.87 22.62 9.03
CA GLN A 132 5.73 23.58 10.12
C GLN A 132 6.19 22.98 11.46
N GLU A 133 5.85 21.72 11.70
CA GLU A 133 6.22 20.96 12.90
C GLU A 133 7.73 20.73 12.98
N GLU A 134 8.37 20.38 11.85
CA GLU A 134 9.82 20.23 11.78
C GLU A 134 10.38 20.78 10.45
N PRO A 135 10.62 22.11 10.35
CA PRO A 135 11.13 22.73 9.14
C PRO A 135 12.51 22.24 8.72
N GLY A 136 13.26 21.60 9.63
CA GLY A 136 14.59 21.04 9.39
C GLY A 136 14.57 19.65 8.74
N TYR A 137 13.41 19.00 8.61
CA TYR A 137 13.30 17.70 7.96
C TYR A 137 13.13 17.87 6.43
N PRO A 138 14.15 17.57 5.61
CA PRO A 138 14.16 17.93 4.20
C PRO A 138 13.08 17.21 3.40
N TRP A 139 12.83 15.93 3.66
CA TRP A 139 11.91 15.11 2.86
C TRP A 139 10.45 15.58 2.97
N GLY A 140 10.07 16.24 4.07
CA GLY A 140 8.78 16.93 4.17
C GLY A 140 8.60 18.02 3.11
N TRP A 141 9.67 18.78 2.81
CA TRP A 141 9.65 19.79 1.74
C TRP A 141 9.59 19.18 0.35
N LEU A 142 10.23 18.02 0.13
CA LEU A 142 10.16 17.30 -1.14
C LEU A 142 8.71 16.89 -1.46
N HIS A 143 8.05 16.22 -0.50
CA HIS A 143 6.66 15.79 -0.67
C HIS A 143 5.70 16.96 -0.83
N LEU A 144 5.87 18.01 -0.01
CA LEU A 144 5.06 19.21 -0.12
C LEU A 144 5.22 19.89 -1.49
N ALA A 145 6.44 19.92 -2.05
CA ALA A 145 6.66 20.48 -3.38
C ALA A 145 5.88 19.73 -4.47
N LYS A 146 5.90 18.38 -4.45
CA LYS A 146 5.13 17.54 -5.38
C LYS A 146 3.64 17.85 -5.30
N LEU A 147 3.09 17.91 -4.09
CA LEU A 147 1.66 18.21 -3.88
C LEU A 147 1.28 19.64 -4.27
N ARG A 148 2.11 20.65 -3.94
CA ARG A 148 1.88 22.04 -4.39
C ARG A 148 1.84 22.14 -5.91
N ALA A 149 2.77 21.48 -6.59
CA ALA A 149 2.80 21.44 -8.04
C ALA A 149 1.55 20.77 -8.62
N HIS A 150 1.11 19.64 -8.03
CA HIS A 150 -0.14 18.96 -8.39
C HIS A 150 -1.37 19.87 -8.27
N PHE A 151 -1.49 20.61 -7.17
CA PHE A 151 -2.59 21.56 -6.94
C PHE A 151 -2.43 22.90 -7.69
N GLY A 152 -1.42 23.03 -8.56
CA GLY A 152 -1.22 24.19 -9.41
C GLY A 152 -0.43 25.35 -8.79
N ASP A 153 0.02 25.23 -7.53
CA ASP A 153 0.92 26.19 -6.89
C ASP A 153 2.39 25.94 -7.27
N LYS A 154 2.71 26.22 -8.53
CA LYS A 154 4.07 26.08 -9.06
C LYS A 154 5.09 26.96 -8.32
N ALA A 155 4.68 28.15 -7.87
CA ALA A 155 5.57 29.07 -7.17
C ALA A 155 5.94 28.54 -5.78
N GLY A 156 4.94 28.13 -5.00
CA GLY A 156 5.16 27.54 -3.68
C GLY A 156 5.84 26.17 -3.74
N ALA A 157 5.66 25.41 -4.83
CA ALA A 157 6.41 24.18 -5.07
C ALA A 157 7.92 24.47 -5.26
N MET A 158 8.27 25.46 -6.08
CA MET A 158 9.66 25.89 -6.27
C MET A 158 10.29 26.47 -4.99
N GLU A 159 9.51 27.16 -4.16
CA GLU A 159 9.98 27.58 -2.83
C GLU A 159 10.30 26.37 -1.95
N ALA A 160 9.41 25.39 -1.88
CA ALA A 160 9.62 24.17 -1.10
C ALA A 160 10.87 23.40 -1.58
N VAL A 161 11.08 23.27 -2.90
CA VAL A 161 12.33 22.72 -3.46
C VAL A 161 13.54 23.54 -3.03
N SER A 162 13.46 24.87 -3.05
CA SER A 162 14.57 25.73 -2.60
C SER A 162 14.88 25.57 -1.11
N ARG A 163 13.86 25.34 -0.26
CA ARG A 163 14.03 25.05 1.17
C ARG A 163 14.72 23.71 1.37
N GLY A 164 14.28 22.67 0.67
CA GLY A 164 14.89 21.36 0.69
C GLY A 164 16.36 21.37 0.26
N LEU A 165 16.69 22.01 -0.87
CA LEU A 165 18.07 22.16 -1.35
C LEU A 165 18.95 23.00 -0.42
N ALA A 166 18.37 23.89 0.39
CA ALA A 166 19.14 24.61 1.40
C ALA A 166 19.55 23.71 2.58
N LEU A 167 18.74 22.68 2.88
CA LEU A 167 19.02 21.66 3.90
C LEU A 167 19.97 20.58 3.37
N VAL A 168 19.77 20.14 2.12
CA VAL A 168 20.59 19.10 1.46
C VAL A 168 21.08 19.62 0.09
N PRO A 169 22.18 20.41 0.05
CA PRO A 169 22.67 21.00 -1.18
C PRO A 169 23.11 19.95 -2.21
N GLY A 170 22.57 20.05 -3.42
CA GLY A 170 22.95 19.18 -4.54
C GLY A 170 22.26 17.81 -4.53
N ASP A 171 21.27 17.61 -3.67
CA ASP A 171 20.46 16.40 -3.63
C ASP A 171 19.80 16.09 -4.98
N TYR A 172 19.89 14.83 -5.41
CA TYR A 172 19.42 14.40 -6.72
C TYR A 172 17.90 14.55 -6.88
N GLU A 173 17.11 14.08 -5.90
CA GLU A 173 15.65 14.09 -5.99
C GLU A 173 15.11 15.52 -6.08
N PHE A 174 15.65 16.44 -5.28
CA PHE A 174 15.25 17.85 -5.36
C PHE A 174 15.62 18.49 -6.70
N LEU A 175 16.78 18.15 -7.27
CA LEU A 175 17.21 18.67 -8.56
C LEU A 175 16.32 18.15 -9.69
N THR A 176 15.98 16.87 -9.68
CA THR A 176 15.05 16.24 -10.63
C THR A 176 13.67 16.88 -10.51
N LEU A 177 13.10 16.91 -9.30
CA LEU A 177 11.78 17.49 -9.04
C LEU A 177 11.69 18.95 -9.51
N ARG A 178 12.77 19.72 -9.33
CA ARG A 178 12.82 21.11 -9.83
C ARG A 178 12.60 21.20 -11.33
N GLU A 179 13.23 20.32 -12.12
CA GLU A 179 13.11 20.34 -13.57
C GLU A 179 11.75 19.78 -14.02
N GLU A 180 11.21 18.78 -13.33
CA GLU A 180 9.87 18.25 -13.56
C GLU A 180 8.76 19.29 -13.30
N ILE A 181 8.84 20.02 -12.19
CA ILE A 181 7.92 21.12 -11.89
C ILE A 181 7.99 22.19 -12.99
N LYS A 182 9.19 22.52 -13.49
CA LYS A 182 9.35 23.45 -14.61
C LYS A 182 8.69 22.91 -15.88
N ALA A 183 8.85 21.63 -16.17
CA ALA A 183 8.25 20.94 -17.31
C ALA A 183 6.73 20.75 -17.19
N GLY A 184 6.17 20.89 -15.98
CA GLY A 184 4.75 20.67 -15.73
C GLY A 184 4.39 19.20 -15.64
N ALA A 185 5.29 18.38 -15.09
CA ALA A 185 5.06 16.96 -14.85
C ALA A 185 3.85 16.75 -13.94
N SER A 186 3.13 15.63 -14.16
CA SER A 186 2.06 15.19 -13.27
C SER A 186 2.63 14.68 -11.95
N LEU A 187 1.76 14.56 -10.93
CA LEU A 187 2.16 13.97 -9.64
C LEU A 187 2.71 12.55 -9.82
N GLU A 188 2.08 11.76 -10.69
CA GLU A 188 2.50 10.38 -10.96
C GLU A 188 3.85 10.30 -11.66
N GLN A 189 4.18 11.28 -12.53
CA GLN A 189 5.52 11.39 -13.12
C GLN A 189 6.56 11.72 -12.05
N MET A 190 6.28 12.71 -11.18
CA MET A 190 7.18 13.11 -10.09
C MET A 190 7.38 12.01 -9.01
N GLU A 191 6.49 11.01 -8.94
CA GLU A 191 6.63 9.84 -8.06
C GLU A 191 7.32 8.65 -8.73
N TYR A 192 7.50 8.68 -10.06
CA TYR A 192 8.14 7.61 -10.81
C TYR A 192 9.68 7.73 -10.79
N HIS A 193 10.24 7.80 -9.58
CA HIS A 193 11.68 7.92 -9.36
C HIS A 193 12.20 7.04 -8.22
N TRP A 194 13.46 6.62 -8.31
CA TRP A 194 14.22 6.06 -7.20
C TRP A 194 15.16 7.08 -6.57
N ILE A 195 15.40 6.91 -5.26
CA ILE A 195 16.29 7.78 -4.49
C ILE A 195 17.74 7.63 -4.98
N ASP A 196 18.16 6.40 -5.29
CA ASP A 196 19.49 6.14 -5.86
C ASP A 196 19.54 6.57 -7.34
N PRO A 197 20.44 7.48 -7.74
CA PRO A 197 20.49 7.98 -9.12
C PRO A 197 20.79 6.90 -10.17
N GLY A 198 21.53 5.85 -9.81
CA GLY A 198 21.87 4.76 -10.73
C GLY A 198 20.67 3.86 -10.98
N ALA A 199 19.96 3.48 -9.92
CA ALA A 199 18.69 2.78 -10.00
C ALA A 199 17.64 3.61 -10.76
N ASP A 200 17.56 4.93 -10.48
CA ASP A 200 16.63 5.81 -11.17
C ASP A 200 16.94 5.88 -12.67
N SER A 201 18.21 6.03 -13.06
CA SER A 201 18.59 5.99 -14.47
C SER A 201 18.16 4.69 -15.15
N ASN A 202 18.34 3.54 -14.49
CA ASN A 202 17.89 2.24 -15.01
C ASN A 202 16.36 2.18 -15.16
N LEU A 203 15.61 2.74 -14.20
CA LEU A 203 14.15 2.88 -14.26
C LEU A 203 13.72 3.74 -15.45
N GLN A 204 14.31 4.92 -15.61
CA GLN A 204 13.98 5.84 -16.71
C GLN A 204 14.34 5.27 -18.10
N GLU A 205 15.36 4.40 -18.19
CA GLU A 205 15.77 3.72 -19.42
C GLU A 205 14.95 2.45 -19.72
N GLY A 206 14.03 2.05 -18.81
CA GLY A 206 13.20 0.85 -18.95
C GLY A 206 13.92 -0.47 -18.68
N GLY A 207 15.06 -0.43 -18.00
CA GLY A 207 15.85 -1.59 -17.61
C GLY A 207 15.55 -2.13 -16.20
N ASP A 208 14.63 -1.49 -15.48
CA ASP A 208 14.27 -1.86 -14.11
C ASP A 208 13.20 -2.96 -14.08
N GLN A 209 13.47 -4.01 -13.30
CA GLN A 209 12.58 -5.17 -13.13
C GLN A 209 11.37 -4.84 -12.26
N ASP A 210 11.49 -3.84 -11.37
CA ASP A 210 10.45 -3.43 -10.43
C ASP A 210 9.58 -2.28 -10.98
N ALA A 211 9.83 -1.86 -12.22
CA ALA A 211 9.11 -0.78 -12.90
C ALA A 211 7.58 -1.01 -12.88
N ASP A 212 7.13 -2.23 -13.18
CA ASP A 212 5.72 -2.58 -13.20
C ASP A 212 5.08 -2.51 -11.80
N GLN A 213 5.78 -2.96 -10.76
CA GLN A 213 5.31 -2.89 -9.38
C GLN A 213 5.18 -1.44 -8.92
N LYS A 214 6.18 -0.60 -9.23
CA LYS A 214 6.15 0.84 -8.94
C LYS A 214 5.00 1.55 -9.66
N LEU A 215 4.77 1.24 -10.92
CA LEU A 215 3.65 1.81 -11.68
C LEU A 215 2.28 1.40 -11.10
N ARG A 216 2.15 0.18 -10.57
CA ARG A 216 0.90 -0.27 -9.93
C ARG A 216 0.58 0.53 -8.66
N SER A 217 1.57 0.85 -7.83
CA SER A 217 1.34 1.68 -6.65
C SER A 217 1.08 3.14 -7.03
N ILE A 218 1.79 3.68 -8.01
CA ILE A 218 1.54 5.03 -8.55
C ILE A 218 0.14 5.15 -9.17
N ALA A 219 -0.37 4.09 -9.82
CA ALA A 219 -1.72 4.09 -10.37
C ALA A 219 -2.80 4.37 -9.32
N CYS A 220 -2.52 4.15 -8.03
CA CYS A 220 -3.43 4.41 -6.91
C CYS A 220 -3.48 5.89 -6.46
N ILE A 221 -2.69 6.79 -7.06
CA ILE A 221 -2.54 8.19 -6.61
C ILE A 221 -3.65 9.10 -7.14
N THR A 222 -3.86 9.19 -8.45
CA THR A 222 -4.88 10.08 -9.03
C THR A 222 -6.01 9.31 -9.69
N THR A 223 -7.25 9.81 -9.64
CA THR A 223 -8.38 9.16 -10.32
C THR A 223 -8.58 9.69 -11.72
N ASP A 224 -8.63 8.80 -12.73
CA ASP A 224 -9.16 9.12 -14.05
C ASP A 224 -10.70 9.14 -13.97
N GLN A 225 -11.30 10.34 -13.95
CA GLN A 225 -12.75 10.46 -13.82
C GLN A 225 -13.51 9.81 -14.98
N GLU A 226 -12.99 9.89 -16.21
CA GLU A 226 -13.64 9.23 -17.35
C GLU A 226 -13.54 7.70 -17.21
N GLY A 227 -12.42 7.21 -16.72
CA GLY A 227 -12.19 5.79 -16.44
C GLY A 227 -13.10 5.24 -15.35
N LEU A 228 -13.24 5.98 -14.27
CA LEU A 228 -14.13 5.62 -13.20
C LEU A 228 -15.59 5.61 -13.67
N GLU A 229 -16.01 6.61 -14.46
CA GLU A 229 -17.34 6.62 -15.09
C GLU A 229 -17.54 5.43 -16.03
N ARG A 230 -16.52 5.03 -16.80
CA ARG A 230 -16.58 3.83 -17.66
C ARG A 230 -16.81 2.59 -16.82
N PHE A 231 -16.12 2.45 -15.69
CA PHE A 231 -16.32 1.33 -14.76
C PHE A 231 -17.76 1.30 -14.22
N TYR A 232 -18.28 2.43 -13.72
CA TYR A 232 -19.66 2.51 -13.22
C TYR A 232 -20.71 2.19 -14.29
N LYS A 233 -20.50 2.66 -15.52
CA LYS A 233 -21.39 2.34 -16.66
C LYS A 233 -21.33 0.86 -17.04
N LEU A 234 -20.17 0.23 -16.89
CA LEU A 234 -19.95 -1.16 -17.27
C LEU A 234 -20.52 -2.15 -16.26
N PHE A 235 -20.21 -1.96 -14.97
CA PHE A 235 -20.60 -2.90 -13.91
C PHE A 235 -21.89 -2.53 -13.19
N ALA A 236 -22.27 -1.25 -13.19
CA ALA A 236 -23.43 -0.72 -12.48
C ALA A 236 -23.55 -1.26 -11.03
N PRO A 237 -22.51 -1.09 -10.18
CA PRO A 237 -22.51 -1.61 -8.83
C PRO A 237 -23.69 -1.05 -8.01
N GLY A 238 -24.22 -1.88 -7.11
CA GLY A 238 -25.40 -1.57 -6.30
C GLY A 238 -25.11 -0.67 -5.11
N GLY A 239 -26.10 -0.55 -4.21
CA GLY A 239 -25.96 0.24 -2.97
C GLY A 239 -25.00 -0.36 -1.93
N ASP A 240 -24.51 -1.58 -2.17
CA ASP A 240 -23.53 -2.30 -1.38
C ASP A 240 -22.07 -2.03 -1.83
N TYR A 241 -21.87 -1.17 -2.83
CA TYR A 241 -20.54 -0.78 -3.28
C TYR A 241 -19.71 -0.14 -2.15
N GLN A 242 -18.56 -0.75 -1.87
CA GLN A 242 -17.54 -0.20 -0.99
C GLN A 242 -16.40 0.31 -1.86
N ALA A 243 -16.04 1.57 -1.68
CA ALA A 243 -14.90 2.19 -2.35
C ALA A 243 -13.69 2.24 -1.40
N ASN A 244 -12.50 1.94 -1.93
CA ASN A 244 -11.21 2.33 -1.34
C ASN A 244 -10.84 1.75 0.05
N ALA A 245 -11.58 0.77 0.61
CA ALA A 245 -11.43 0.38 2.02
C ALA A 245 -11.29 -1.14 2.30
N PRO A 246 -10.07 -1.72 2.15
CA PRO A 246 -8.99 -1.19 1.30
C PRO A 246 -9.34 -1.29 -0.18
N TYR A 247 -10.28 -2.16 -0.54
CA TYR A 247 -10.55 -2.53 -1.91
C TYR A 247 -11.89 -2.01 -2.38
N CYS A 248 -12.03 -1.89 -3.70
CA CYS A 248 -13.33 -1.63 -4.30
C CYS A 248 -14.09 -2.97 -4.40
N SER A 249 -15.23 -3.10 -3.72
CA SER A 249 -16.00 -4.33 -3.72
C SER A 249 -17.50 -4.14 -3.78
N PHE A 250 -18.21 -5.13 -4.33
CA PHE A 250 -19.67 -5.16 -4.44
C PHE A 250 -20.14 -6.56 -4.84
N ASN A 251 -21.42 -6.86 -4.58
CA ASN A 251 -22.04 -8.08 -5.07
C ASN A 251 -22.50 -7.92 -6.53
N TYR A 252 -22.22 -8.94 -7.33
CA TYR A 252 -22.58 -9.03 -8.73
C TYR A 252 -23.40 -10.30 -9.03
N PRO A 253 -24.56 -10.18 -9.72
CA PRO A 253 -25.40 -11.33 -10.01
C PRO A 253 -24.87 -12.16 -11.18
N VAL A 254 -24.47 -13.40 -10.92
CA VAL A 254 -24.06 -14.40 -11.93
C VAL A 254 -25.12 -15.49 -12.03
N LYS A 255 -25.93 -15.48 -13.09
CA LYS A 255 -27.07 -16.42 -13.30
C LYS A 255 -27.98 -16.59 -12.07
N GLY A 256 -28.21 -15.50 -11.33
CA GLY A 256 -29.05 -15.49 -10.13
C GLY A 256 -28.33 -15.78 -8.81
N HIS A 257 -27.02 -16.09 -8.83
CA HIS A 257 -26.19 -16.21 -7.63
C HIS A 257 -25.47 -14.89 -7.37
N ALA A 258 -25.43 -14.45 -6.12
CA ALA A 258 -24.63 -13.29 -5.72
C ALA A 258 -23.16 -13.73 -5.60
N VAL A 259 -22.28 -13.08 -6.35
CA VAL A 259 -20.84 -13.28 -6.32
C VAL A 259 -20.19 -11.97 -5.90
N GLU A 260 -19.32 -12.00 -4.89
CA GLU A 260 -18.58 -10.82 -4.47
C GLU A 260 -17.45 -10.53 -5.48
N LEU A 261 -17.42 -9.32 -6.03
CA LEU A 261 -16.31 -8.84 -6.83
C LEU A 261 -15.42 -7.97 -5.95
N ILE A 262 -14.13 -8.27 -5.89
CA ILE A 262 -13.13 -7.48 -5.16
C ILE A 262 -12.05 -7.06 -6.14
N PHE A 263 -12.00 -5.77 -6.44
CA PHE A 263 -10.87 -5.17 -7.11
C PHE A 263 -9.85 -4.79 -6.04
N GLN A 264 -8.71 -5.47 -6.01
CA GLN A 264 -7.66 -5.34 -4.99
C GLN A 264 -6.87 -4.03 -5.15
N MET A 265 -7.59 -2.91 -5.18
CA MET A 265 -7.12 -1.55 -5.42
C MET A 265 -8.20 -0.52 -5.07
N ASN A 266 -7.82 0.75 -4.98
CA ASN A 266 -8.75 1.88 -4.87
C ASN A 266 -9.32 2.31 -6.24
N GLU A 267 -10.27 3.24 -6.23
CA GLU A 267 -10.91 3.81 -7.41
C GLU A 267 -9.90 4.48 -8.36
N ALA A 268 -8.81 5.03 -7.82
CA ALA A 268 -7.77 5.65 -8.62
C ALA A 268 -7.13 4.64 -9.58
N ALA A 269 -6.68 3.48 -9.09
CA ALA A 269 -6.12 2.47 -9.98
C ALA A 269 -7.19 1.74 -10.81
N LEU A 270 -8.36 1.48 -10.21
CA LEU A 270 -9.51 0.90 -10.91
C LEU A 270 -9.89 1.69 -12.16
N SER A 271 -9.86 3.02 -12.06
CA SER A 271 -10.20 3.93 -13.16
C SER A 271 -9.23 3.82 -14.36
N LYS A 272 -8.02 3.32 -14.13
CA LYS A 272 -6.96 3.20 -15.16
C LYS A 272 -6.80 1.79 -15.72
N LEU A 273 -7.62 0.83 -15.27
CA LEU A 273 -7.61 -0.51 -15.85
C LEU A 273 -8.03 -0.47 -17.32
N ASP A 274 -7.47 -1.40 -18.10
CA ASP A 274 -7.78 -1.52 -19.53
C ASP A 274 -9.31 -1.77 -19.73
N PRO A 275 -10.01 -0.88 -20.46
CA PRO A 275 -11.44 -1.04 -20.73
C PRO A 275 -11.82 -2.30 -21.52
N ASP A 276 -10.96 -2.81 -22.39
CA ASP A 276 -11.18 -4.08 -23.11
C ASP A 276 -11.05 -5.27 -22.17
N TRP A 277 -10.07 -5.22 -21.25
CA TRP A 277 -9.90 -6.25 -20.23
C TRP A 277 -11.11 -6.30 -19.28
N LEU A 278 -11.57 -5.15 -18.77
CA LEU A 278 -12.76 -5.08 -17.90
C LEU A 278 -14.01 -5.64 -18.60
N ARG A 279 -14.21 -5.30 -19.88
CA ARG A 279 -15.32 -5.84 -20.69
C ARG A 279 -15.22 -7.36 -20.83
N THR A 280 -14.01 -7.88 -21.03
CA THR A 280 -13.78 -9.33 -21.11
C THR A 280 -14.13 -10.01 -19.80
N GLN A 281 -13.71 -9.48 -18.65
CA GLN A 281 -14.06 -10.08 -17.35
C GLN A 281 -15.56 -10.04 -17.08
N LYS A 282 -16.23 -8.94 -17.42
CA LYS A 282 -17.70 -8.86 -17.34
C LYS A 282 -18.38 -9.90 -18.22
N GLN A 283 -17.93 -10.11 -19.46
CA GLN A 283 -18.49 -11.13 -20.35
C GLN A 283 -18.35 -12.54 -19.77
N ARG A 284 -17.23 -12.86 -19.12
CA ARG A 284 -17.00 -14.15 -18.45
C ARG A 284 -17.91 -14.33 -17.23
N LEU A 285 -18.15 -13.27 -16.46
CA LEU A 285 -19.14 -13.28 -15.37
C LEU A 285 -20.57 -13.51 -15.93
N ASP A 286 -20.94 -12.76 -16.96
CA ASP A 286 -22.29 -12.82 -17.55
C ASP A 286 -22.59 -14.14 -18.28
N SER A 287 -21.56 -14.80 -18.83
CA SER A 287 -21.70 -16.13 -19.45
C SER A 287 -22.10 -17.18 -18.43
N GLY A 288 -21.65 -17.05 -17.18
CA GLY A 288 -21.84 -18.01 -16.10
C GLY A 288 -20.84 -19.17 -16.13
N ASP A 289 -19.85 -19.13 -17.01
CA ASP A 289 -18.87 -20.21 -17.16
C ASP A 289 -18.00 -20.38 -15.90
N TRP A 290 -17.85 -19.33 -15.11
CA TRP A 290 -17.13 -19.37 -13.84
C TRP A 290 -17.98 -19.82 -12.66
N LEU A 291 -19.30 -19.93 -12.80
CA LEU A 291 -20.21 -20.08 -11.66
C LEU A 291 -19.97 -21.37 -10.88
N THR A 292 -19.70 -22.47 -11.56
CA THR A 292 -19.45 -23.76 -10.92
C THR A 292 -18.13 -24.33 -11.40
N ARG A 293 -17.42 -24.97 -10.48
CA ARG A 293 -16.14 -25.58 -10.79
C ARG A 293 -15.97 -26.90 -10.07
N ARG A 294 -15.38 -27.85 -10.79
CA ARG A 294 -14.96 -29.13 -10.23
C ARG A 294 -13.48 -29.07 -9.91
N ALA A 295 -13.12 -29.20 -8.63
CA ALA A 295 -11.74 -29.27 -8.16
C ALA A 295 -11.20 -30.71 -8.23
N SER A 296 -12.06 -31.71 -7.97
CA SER A 296 -11.70 -33.13 -8.06
C SER A 296 -12.88 -34.02 -8.43
N LEU A 297 -12.70 -35.34 -8.52
CA LEU A 297 -13.80 -36.26 -8.79
C LEU A 297 -14.95 -36.17 -7.76
N GLN A 298 -14.66 -35.74 -6.53
CA GLN A 298 -15.64 -35.65 -5.44
C GLN A 298 -15.87 -34.22 -4.95
N GLU A 299 -15.16 -33.24 -5.50
CA GLU A 299 -15.20 -31.87 -5.02
C GLU A 299 -15.64 -30.93 -6.14
N SER A 300 -16.80 -30.32 -5.93
CA SER A 300 -17.29 -29.18 -6.69
C SER A 300 -17.54 -28.01 -5.76
N GLY A 301 -17.48 -26.82 -6.32
CA GLY A 301 -17.84 -25.61 -5.63
C GLY A 301 -18.57 -24.63 -6.51
N THR A 302 -19.28 -23.74 -5.83
CA THR A 302 -19.99 -22.61 -6.41
C THR A 302 -19.17 -21.34 -6.16
N LEU A 303 -19.03 -20.51 -7.20
CA LEU A 303 -18.26 -19.27 -7.14
C LEU A 303 -18.83 -18.35 -6.06
N GLU A 304 -17.98 -17.92 -5.13
CA GLU A 304 -18.35 -16.98 -4.06
C GLU A 304 -17.72 -15.61 -4.29
N THR A 305 -16.43 -15.57 -4.63
CA THR A 305 -15.68 -14.32 -4.78
C THR A 305 -14.80 -14.34 -6.03
N VAL A 306 -14.68 -13.19 -6.71
CA VAL A 306 -13.69 -12.94 -7.77
C VAL A 306 -12.76 -11.83 -7.33
N LEU A 307 -11.46 -12.10 -7.36
CA LEU A 307 -10.42 -11.13 -7.05
C LEU A 307 -9.78 -10.63 -8.36
N PHE A 308 -9.78 -9.32 -8.55
CA PHE A 308 -9.12 -8.63 -9.66
C PHE A 308 -7.90 -7.87 -9.13
N GLY A 309 -6.70 -8.30 -9.51
CA GLY A 309 -5.45 -7.69 -9.08
C GLY A 309 -5.02 -6.49 -9.94
N LEU A 310 -4.19 -5.60 -9.37
CA LEU A 310 -3.58 -4.44 -10.06
C LEU A 310 -2.84 -4.82 -11.35
N GLY A 311 -2.26 -6.02 -11.41
CA GLY A 311 -1.59 -6.56 -12.59
C GLY A 311 -2.52 -7.19 -13.63
N GLN A 312 -3.83 -6.89 -13.61
CA GLN A 312 -4.84 -7.53 -14.44
C GLN A 312 -4.91 -9.05 -14.27
N THR A 313 -4.55 -9.53 -13.09
CA THR A 313 -4.70 -10.93 -12.68
C THR A 313 -6.12 -11.19 -12.20
N VAL A 314 -6.60 -12.41 -12.41
CA VAL A 314 -7.90 -12.85 -11.90
C VAL A 314 -7.70 -14.10 -11.08
N SER A 315 -8.31 -14.14 -9.90
CA SER A 315 -8.48 -15.37 -9.16
C SER A 315 -9.93 -15.56 -8.74
N LEU A 316 -10.34 -16.82 -8.67
CA LEU A 316 -11.71 -17.23 -8.41
C LEU A 316 -11.72 -18.07 -7.14
N VAL A 317 -12.52 -17.65 -6.15
CA VAL A 317 -12.71 -18.36 -4.89
C VAL A 317 -14.07 -19.05 -4.93
N TYR A 318 -14.04 -20.36 -4.76
CA TYR A 318 -15.21 -21.22 -4.76
C TYR A 318 -15.49 -21.73 -3.37
N LYS A 319 -16.78 -21.74 -3.00
CA LYS A 319 -17.28 -22.43 -1.83
C LYS A 319 -17.60 -23.87 -2.17
N THR A 320 -17.00 -24.80 -1.44
CA THR A 320 -17.18 -26.24 -1.66
C THR A 320 -18.61 -26.67 -1.30
N ASP A 321 -19.28 -27.42 -2.17
CA ASP A 321 -20.69 -27.82 -1.98
C ASP A 321 -20.84 -28.85 -0.84
N GLU A 322 -19.90 -29.80 -0.74
CA GLU A 322 -19.85 -30.83 0.31
C GLU A 322 -18.44 -30.89 0.95
N PRO A 323 -18.10 -29.96 1.86
CA PRO A 323 -16.75 -29.88 2.42
C PRO A 323 -16.46 -31.04 3.39
N ILE A 324 -15.30 -31.69 3.22
CA ILE A 324 -14.84 -32.80 4.07
C ILE A 324 -14.46 -32.32 5.48
N SER A 325 -13.97 -31.08 5.60
CA SER A 325 -13.72 -30.38 6.87
C SER A 325 -13.90 -28.87 6.69
N LYS A 326 -13.86 -28.11 7.78
CA LYS A 326 -13.88 -26.63 7.72
C LYS A 326 -12.74 -26.05 6.89
N ASP A 327 -11.57 -26.70 6.89
CA ASP A 327 -10.39 -26.25 6.15
C ASP A 327 -10.54 -26.48 4.63
N HIS A 328 -11.55 -27.26 4.22
CA HIS A 328 -11.89 -27.52 2.81
C HIS A 328 -13.19 -26.82 2.41
N ALA A 329 -13.59 -25.79 3.15
CA ALA A 329 -14.79 -25.02 2.84
C ALA A 329 -14.65 -24.20 1.55
N TYR A 330 -13.42 -23.89 1.15
CA TYR A 330 -13.12 -23.08 -0.03
C TYR A 330 -11.92 -23.61 -0.80
N PHE A 331 -11.88 -23.34 -2.10
CA PHE A 331 -10.69 -23.48 -2.93
C PHE A 331 -10.56 -22.29 -3.88
N GLN A 332 -9.32 -21.93 -4.22
CA GLN A 332 -9.01 -20.81 -5.10
C GLN A 332 -8.27 -21.30 -6.35
N VAL A 333 -8.53 -20.65 -7.48
CA VAL A 333 -7.83 -20.88 -8.74
C VAL A 333 -7.43 -19.56 -9.37
N TRP A 334 -6.32 -19.57 -10.11
CA TRP A 334 -5.76 -18.40 -10.78
C TRP A 334 -5.91 -18.54 -12.28
N LEU A 335 -6.13 -17.41 -12.94
CA LEU A 335 -6.31 -17.34 -14.38
C LEU A 335 -5.26 -16.45 -15.04
N ASP A 336 -4.79 -16.87 -16.22
CA ASP A 336 -4.04 -16.00 -17.11
C ASP A 336 -4.97 -14.95 -17.78
N LYS A 337 -4.37 -14.05 -18.56
CA LYS A 337 -5.09 -13.05 -19.36
C LYS A 337 -6.16 -13.66 -20.28
N ASP A 338 -5.92 -14.86 -20.81
CA ASP A 338 -6.79 -15.58 -21.73
C ASP A 338 -7.91 -16.35 -21.00
N GLY A 339 -7.85 -16.41 -19.66
CA GLY A 339 -8.83 -17.05 -18.80
C GLY A 339 -8.54 -18.53 -18.54
N ASN A 340 -7.35 -19.01 -18.88
CA ASN A 340 -6.91 -20.37 -18.60
C ASN A 340 -6.31 -20.47 -17.21
N LEU A 341 -6.33 -21.68 -16.64
CA LEU A 341 -5.71 -21.94 -15.35
C LEU A 341 -4.20 -21.70 -15.36
N THR A 342 -3.72 -21.04 -14.31
CA THR A 342 -2.29 -20.90 -14.00
C THR A 342 -1.97 -21.47 -12.64
N ALA A 343 -0.67 -21.62 -12.35
CA ALA A 343 -0.19 -21.83 -11.00
C ALA A 343 -0.53 -20.61 -10.11
N CYS A 344 -0.42 -20.80 -8.79
CA CYS A 344 -0.46 -19.68 -7.86
C CYS A 344 0.69 -18.71 -8.20
N PRO A 345 0.44 -17.39 -8.31
CA PRO A 345 1.48 -16.41 -8.63
C PRO A 345 2.69 -16.44 -7.68
N ASP A 346 2.49 -16.85 -6.41
CA ASP A 346 3.55 -16.90 -5.40
C ASP A 346 4.39 -18.19 -5.44
N ASP A 347 3.96 -19.22 -6.19
CA ASP A 347 4.72 -20.47 -6.34
C ASP A 347 5.93 -20.30 -7.28
N GLU A 348 6.01 -19.22 -8.08
CA GLU A 348 7.16 -18.96 -8.96
C GLU A 348 8.38 -18.39 -8.23
N ASN A 349 8.21 -17.84 -7.02
CA ASN A 349 9.29 -17.30 -6.18
C ASN A 349 9.57 -18.13 -4.91
N GLY A 350 8.85 -19.25 -4.73
CA GLY A 350 8.92 -20.13 -3.55
C GLY A 350 9.97 -21.24 -3.64
N SER A 351 11.11 -21.01 -4.28
CA SER A 351 12.27 -21.90 -4.19
C SER A 351 13.55 -21.20 -4.59
N ASP A 352 14.09 -20.37 -3.69
CA ASP A 352 15.55 -20.26 -3.51
C ASP A 352 15.88 -19.49 -2.21
N GLY A 353 16.59 -20.18 -1.30
CA GLY A 353 17.53 -19.56 -0.34
C GLY A 353 17.02 -19.20 1.04
#